data_AF-A0A9J8BEF8-F1
#
_entry.id   AF-A0A9J8BEF8-F1
#
_cell.length_a   1.000
_cell.length_b   1.000
_cell.length_c   1.000
_cell.angle_alpha   90.00
_cell.angle_beta   90.00
_cell.angle_gamma   90.00
#
_symmetry.space_group_name_H-M   'P 1'
#
loop_
_entity.id
_entity.type
_entity.pdbx_description
1 polymer ?
#
loop_
_entity_poly.entity_id
_entity_poly.type
_entity_poly.pdbx_seq_one_letter_code
_entity_poly.pdbx_strand_id
1 'polypeptide(L)'
;MWSWLEQLKEPIISAHDVHTLTENSQDPQTASRETVMCILDCFAHVLTIPEEVESTFLERATKAFTKVLCHSEIVHKIMNGILKIVLHHLRSAAMNEFEV
;
A
#
# COMPACT_ATOMS: atom_id res chain seq x y z
N MET A 1 3.91 -9.87 -11.14
CA MET A 1 3.73 -9.28 -9.79
C MET A 1 2.26 -9.23 -9.40
N TRP A 2 1.40 -8.52 -10.15
CA TRP A 2 0.01 -8.32 -9.76
C TRP A 2 -0.84 -9.59 -9.63
N SER A 3 -0.75 -10.51 -10.59
CA SER A 3 -1.49 -11.79 -10.55
C SER A 3 -1.11 -12.67 -9.35
N TRP A 4 0.11 -12.56 -8.84
CA TRP A 4 0.53 -13.27 -7.62
C TRP A 4 -0.13 -12.64 -6.38
N LEU A 5 -0.17 -11.31 -6.32
CA LEU A 5 -0.76 -10.55 -5.21
C LEU A 5 -2.24 -10.89 -5.01
N GLU A 6 -2.99 -10.98 -6.10
CA GLU A 6 -4.44 -11.29 -6.07
C GLU A 6 -4.73 -12.76 -5.72
N GLN A 7 -3.76 -13.66 -5.89
CA GLN A 7 -3.92 -15.10 -5.64
C GLN A 7 -3.48 -15.55 -4.24
N LEU A 8 -2.93 -14.64 -3.43
CA LEU A 8 -2.60 -14.97 -2.04
C LEU A 8 -3.85 -15.54 -1.35
N LYS A 9 -3.68 -16.39 -0.33
CA LYS A 9 -4.80 -16.85 0.53
C LYS A 9 -5.01 -15.95 1.74
N GLU A 10 -3.93 -15.54 2.38
CA GLU A 10 -3.93 -14.58 3.48
C GLU A 10 -3.69 -13.13 3.00
N PRO A 11 -4.24 -12.11 3.66
CA PRO A 11 -3.90 -10.72 3.37
C PRO A 11 -2.44 -10.44 3.76
N ILE A 12 -1.80 -9.50 3.08
CA ILE A 12 -0.45 -9.03 3.43
C ILE A 12 -0.49 -8.23 4.74
N ILE A 13 -1.55 -7.45 4.93
CA ILE A 13 -1.81 -6.70 6.15
C ILE A 13 -2.98 -7.40 6.84
N SER A 14 -2.73 -8.04 7.97
CA SER A 14 -3.77 -8.78 8.68
C SER A 14 -4.82 -7.83 9.26
N ALA A 15 -6.02 -8.36 9.54
CA ALA A 15 -7.06 -7.61 10.24
C ALA A 15 -6.55 -7.02 11.58
N HIS A 16 -5.70 -7.78 12.29
CA HIS A 16 -5.08 -7.31 13.51
C HIS A 16 -4.19 -6.09 13.25
N ASP A 17 -3.32 -6.14 12.24
CA ASP A 17 -2.44 -5.03 11.88
C ASP A 17 -3.24 -3.79 11.45
N VAL A 18 -4.37 -3.99 10.77
CA VAL A 18 -5.30 -2.92 10.42
C VAL A 18 -5.93 -2.26 11.65
N HIS A 19 -6.27 -3.04 12.67
CA HIS A 19 -6.82 -2.53 13.92
C HIS A 19 -5.75 -1.92 14.85
N THR A 20 -4.51 -2.38 14.80
CA THR A 20 -3.40 -1.78 15.56
C THR A 20 -2.75 -0.60 14.86
N LEU A 21 -3.03 -0.35 13.57
CA LEU A 21 -2.69 0.91 12.90
C LEU A 21 -3.37 2.13 13.56
N THR A 22 -4.51 1.93 14.24
CA THR A 22 -5.12 2.97 15.10
C THR A 22 -4.47 3.09 16.48
N GLU A 23 -3.67 2.11 16.89
CA GLU A 23 -3.08 1.97 18.22
C GLU A 23 -1.56 1.71 18.13
N ASN A 24 -0.80 2.66 17.56
CA ASN A 24 0.66 2.83 17.62
C ASN A 24 1.53 1.63 18.10
N SER A 25 1.39 0.44 17.50
CA SER A 25 2.11 -0.77 17.91
C SER A 25 3.36 -0.98 17.03
N GLN A 26 4.52 -1.16 17.66
CA GLN A 26 5.83 -1.11 17.00
C GLN A 26 6.37 -2.44 16.45
N ASP A 27 5.67 -3.57 16.58
CA ASP A 27 6.02 -4.81 15.89
C ASP A 27 4.84 -5.79 15.96
N PRO A 28 4.30 -6.26 14.83
CA PRO A 28 4.93 -7.35 14.07
C PRO A 28 4.87 -7.19 12.53
N GLN A 29 5.79 -7.86 11.83
CA GLN A 29 5.83 -8.11 10.37
C GLN A 29 6.64 -7.13 9.49
N THR A 30 7.96 -7.11 9.69
CA THR A 30 8.91 -6.53 8.71
C THR A 30 8.66 -7.00 7.28
N ALA A 31 8.37 -8.29 7.07
CA ALA A 31 8.15 -8.85 5.72
C ALA A 31 6.89 -8.30 5.01
N SER A 32 5.80 -8.05 5.73
CA SER A 32 4.60 -7.45 5.12
C SER A 32 4.83 -5.97 4.82
N ARG A 33 5.48 -5.24 5.74
CA ARG A 33 5.91 -3.86 5.52
C ARG A 33 6.83 -3.75 4.30
N GLU A 34 7.84 -4.61 4.20
CA GLU A 34 8.77 -4.67 3.07
C GLU A 34 8.06 -4.96 1.76
N THR A 35 7.09 -5.89 1.75
CA THR A 35 6.30 -6.22 0.55
C THR A 35 5.45 -5.02 0.10
N VAL A 36 4.76 -4.37 1.02
CA VAL A 36 3.95 -3.16 0.73
C VAL A 36 4.85 -2.05 0.19
N MET A 37 5.95 -1.76 0.89
CA MET A 37 6.91 -0.74 0.50
C MET A 37 7.50 -1.02 -0.87
N CYS A 38 7.93 -2.26 -1.16
CA CYS A 38 8.50 -2.65 -2.44
C CYS A 38 7.52 -2.44 -3.60
N ILE A 39 6.25 -2.80 -3.43
CA ILE A 39 5.24 -2.64 -4.49
C ILE A 39 4.93 -1.15 -4.73
N LEU A 40 4.80 -0.36 -3.67
CA LEU A 40 4.59 1.08 -3.78
C LEU A 40 5.80 1.78 -4.40
N ASP A 41 7.01 1.38 -4.02
CA ASP A 41 8.25 1.91 -4.54
C ASP A 41 8.41 1.62 -6.04
N CYS A 42 8.09 0.39 -6.46
CA CYS A 42 8.02 0.04 -7.89
C CYS A 42 7.07 0.98 -8.65
N PHE A 43 5.91 1.30 -8.08
CA PHE A 43 4.94 2.22 -8.71
C PHE A 43 5.39 3.68 -8.66
N ALA A 44 6.11 4.10 -7.60
CA ALA A 44 6.65 5.44 -7.45
C ALA A 44 7.66 5.78 -8.57
N HIS A 45 8.46 4.79 -8.98
CA HIS A 45 9.44 4.91 -10.05
C HIS A 45 8.84 4.90 -11.46
N VAL A 46 7.56 4.53 -11.60
CA VAL A 46 6.82 4.76 -12.85
C VAL A 46 6.41 6.23 -12.85
N LEU A 47 7.32 7.11 -13.28
CA LEU A 47 7.11 8.56 -13.31
C LEU A 47 6.02 8.93 -14.34
N THR A 48 5.34 10.07 -14.13
CA THR A 48 4.22 10.60 -14.96
C THR A 48 3.01 9.67 -15.11
N ILE A 49 2.25 9.51 -14.03
CA ILE A 49 0.99 8.75 -14.02
C ILE A 49 -0.20 9.69 -13.86
N PRO A 50 -1.28 9.54 -14.66
CA PRO A 50 -2.53 10.27 -14.44
C PRO A 50 -3.15 9.96 -13.07
N GLU A 51 -3.77 10.96 -12.44
CA GLU A 51 -4.40 10.82 -11.11
C GLU A 51 -5.43 9.67 -11.05
N GLU A 52 -6.18 9.45 -12.12
CA GLU A 52 -7.17 8.37 -12.23
C GLU A 52 -6.52 6.98 -12.16
N VAL A 53 -5.35 6.83 -12.77
CA VAL A 53 -4.58 5.57 -12.78
C VAL A 53 -3.97 5.32 -11.40
N GLU A 54 -3.43 6.36 -10.76
CA GLU A 54 -2.96 6.26 -9.37
C GLU A 54 -4.10 5.88 -8.42
N SER A 55 -5.25 6.54 -8.53
CA SER A 55 -6.43 6.24 -7.70
C SER A 55 -6.90 4.81 -7.88
N THR A 56 -6.93 4.33 -9.13
CA THR A 56 -7.29 2.93 -9.45
C THR A 56 -6.26 1.95 -8.89
N PHE A 57 -4.98 2.27 -8.99
CA PHE A 57 -3.91 1.47 -8.40
C PHE A 57 -4.07 1.37 -6.88
N LEU A 58 -4.23 2.50 -6.18
CA LEU A 58 -4.36 2.54 -4.74
C LEU A 58 -5.59 1.77 -4.25
N GLU A 59 -6.72 1.89 -4.96
CA GLU A 59 -7.94 1.14 -4.67
C GLU A 59 -7.70 -0.37 -4.79
N ARG A 60 -7.02 -0.80 -5.86
CA ARG A 60 -6.71 -2.22 -6.11
C ARG A 60 -5.67 -2.76 -5.12
N ALA A 61 -4.65 -1.96 -4.79
CA ALA A 61 -3.60 -2.30 -3.83
C ALA A 61 -4.16 -2.43 -2.42
N THR A 62 -5.02 -1.49 -2.00
CA THR A 62 -5.72 -1.55 -0.72
C THR A 62 -6.47 -2.87 -0.58
N LYS A 63 -7.28 -3.22 -1.59
CA LYS A 63 -8.03 -4.49 -1.63
C LYS A 63 -7.14 -5.71 -1.58
N ALA A 64 -6.05 -5.71 -2.35
CA ALA A 64 -5.13 -6.84 -2.40
C ALA A 64 -4.34 -7.04 -1.10
N PHE A 65 -3.90 -5.96 -0.46
CA PHE A 65 -3.10 -6.00 0.77
C PHE A 65 -3.93 -6.43 1.97
N THR A 66 -5.17 -6.01 2.07
CA THR A 66 -5.99 -6.21 3.28
C THR A 66 -7.10 -7.26 3.07
N LYS A 67 -7.42 -7.62 1.84
CA LYS A 67 -8.54 -8.52 1.48
C LYS A 67 -9.83 -8.16 2.20
N VAL A 68 -10.23 -6.90 2.04
CA VAL A 68 -11.36 -6.15 2.66
C VAL A 68 -12.75 -6.83 2.60
N LEU A 69 -12.89 -8.08 2.15
CA LEU A 69 -14.16 -8.81 2.23
C LEU A 69 -14.76 -8.82 3.65
N CYS A 70 -13.97 -8.52 4.69
CA CYS A 70 -14.38 -8.49 6.10
C CYS A 70 -14.27 -7.12 6.83
N HIS A 71 -13.92 -6.00 6.18
CA HIS A 71 -13.69 -4.73 6.90
C HIS A 71 -14.62 -3.59 6.44
N SER A 72 -14.93 -2.67 7.36
CA SER A 72 -15.85 -1.56 7.09
C SER A 72 -15.27 -0.59 6.05
N GLU A 73 -16.15 0.15 5.36
CA GLU A 73 -15.77 1.20 4.40
C GLU A 73 -14.78 2.22 4.99
N ILE A 74 -14.83 2.45 6.31
CA ILE A 74 -13.94 3.35 7.04
C ILE A 74 -12.50 2.84 7.01
N VAL A 75 -12.30 1.55 7.28
CA VAL A 75 -10.98 0.91 7.25
C VAL A 75 -10.36 1.01 5.86
N HIS A 76 -11.15 0.74 4.83
CA HIS A 76 -10.69 0.87 3.44
C HIS A 76 -10.23 2.28 3.12
N LYS A 77 -11.00 3.31 3.52
CA LYS A 77 -10.64 4.72 3.33
C LYS A 77 -9.36 5.09 4.05
N ILE A 78 -9.19 4.65 5.30
CA ILE A 78 -7.98 4.91 6.09
C ILE A 78 -6.76 4.28 5.41
N MET A 79 -6.86 3.00 5.03
CA MET A 79 -5.77 2.28 4.38
C MET A 79 -5.38 2.89 3.04
N ASN A 80 -6.36 3.22 2.21
CA ASN A 80 -6.11 3.90 0.94
C ASN A 80 -5.39 5.25 1.16
N GLY A 81 -5.82 6.02 2.16
CA GLY A 81 -5.15 7.27 2.56
C GLY A 81 -3.69 7.07 3.00
N ILE A 82 -3.42 6.05 3.82
CA ILE A 82 -2.06 5.71 4.26
C ILE A 82 -1.18 5.35 3.05
N LEU A 83 -1.66 4.48 2.16
CA LEU A 83 -0.91 4.08 0.96
C LEU A 83 -0.63 5.27 0.04
N LYS A 84 -1.58 6.20 -0.10
CA LYS A 84 -1.39 7.44 -0.87
C LYS A 84 -0.26 8.30 -0.31
N ILE A 85 -0.23 8.49 1.01
CA ILE A 85 0.82 9.27 1.68
C ILE A 85 2.20 8.61 1.49
N VAL A 86 2.29 7.30 1.68
CA VAL A 86 3.53 6.54 1.50
C VAL A 86 4.01 6.62 0.06
N LEU A 87 3.11 6.44 -0.92
CA LEU A 87 3.44 6.54 -2.34
C LEU A 87 3.99 7.92 -2.72
N HIS A 88 3.38 8.99 -2.20
CA HIS A 88 3.85 10.36 -2.44
C HIS A 88 5.27 10.57 -1.88
N HIS A 89 5.57 10.08 -0.68
CA HIS A 89 6.91 10.16 -0.10
C HIS A 89 7.95 9.39 -0.94
N LEU A 90 7.62 8.17 -1.35
CA LEU A 90 8.51 7.35 -2.19
C LEU A 90 8.78 8.02 -3.55
N ARG A 91 7.76 8.63 -4.16
CA ARG A 91 7.94 9.33 -5.42
C ARG A 91 8.81 10.57 -5.28
N SER A 92 8.64 11.33 -4.21
CA SER A 92 9.53 12.46 -3.89
C SER A 92 10.97 11.99 -3.73
N ALA A 93 11.21 10.90 -3.01
CA ALA A 93 12.54 10.30 -2.88
C ALA A 93 13.12 9.87 -4.24
N ALA A 94 12.36 9.12 -5.04
CA ALA A 94 12.77 8.66 -6.36
C ALA A 94 13.12 9.82 -7.30
N MET A 95 12.34 10.92 -7.29
CA MET A 95 12.65 12.10 -8.11
C MET A 95 13.99 12.72 -7.76
N ASN A 96 14.36 12.75 -6.46
CA ASN A 96 15.66 13.25 -6.03
C ASN A 96 16.82 12.33 -6.46
N GLU A 97 16.59 11.03 -6.70
CA GLU A 97 17.63 10.10 -7.19
C GLU A 97 18.02 10.37 -8.65
N PHE A 98 17.11 10.93 -9.46
CA PHE A 98 17.38 11.26 -10.87
C PHE A 98 18.03 12.64 -11.07
N GLU A 99 18.12 13.46 -10.02
CA GLU A 99 18.74 14.80 -10.05
C GLU A 99 20.24 14.80 -9.65
N VAL A 100 20.84 13.64 -9.38
CA VAL A 100 22.25 13.46 -8.96
C VAL A 100 23.16 13.04 -10.10
#